data_AF-A0A1X0J036-F1
#
_entry.id   AF-A0A1X0J036-F1
#
_cell.length_a   1.000
_cell.length_b   1.000
_cell.length_c   1.000
_cell.angle_alpha   90.00
_cell.angle_beta   90.00
_cell.angle_gamma   90.00
#
_symmetry.space_group_name_H-M   'P 1'
#
loop_
_entity.id
_entity.type
_entity.pdbx_description
1 polymer ?
#
loop_
_entity_poly.entity_id
_entity_poly.type
_entity_poly.pdbx_seq_one_letter_code
_entity_poly.pdbx_strand_id
1 'polypeptide(L)'
;MLVRNLISAGIISGAMLIGSAATAAADVPNCTAGDLTQVLSGVNAGMSVYLFTHPDVNAFFTGLKGKSRDEMRTAVADYLQANPEVRDQIKAVRQPAADFRARCDAPMPDDMGPMG
;
A
#
# COMPACT_ATOMS: atom_id res chain seq x y z
N MET A 1 30.56 7.52 54.19
CA MET A 1 29.71 6.61 53.39
C MET A 1 28.54 7.41 52.83
N LEU A 2 28.28 7.22 51.52
CA LEU A 2 27.39 7.93 50.58
C LEU A 2 26.34 8.91 51.16
N VAL A 3 26.40 10.17 50.72
CA VAL A 3 25.28 11.12 50.84
C VAL A 3 24.84 11.54 49.42
N ARG A 4 23.53 11.45 49.21
CA ARG A 4 22.80 11.54 47.94
C ARG A 4 22.96 12.91 47.25
N ASN A 5 23.23 12.90 45.94
CA ASN A 5 23.01 14.06 45.07
C ASN A 5 21.54 14.10 44.62
N LEU A 6 20.76 15.00 45.22
CA LEU A 6 19.50 15.49 44.68
C LEU A 6 19.71 16.97 44.36
N ILE A 7 19.88 17.30 43.08
CA ILE A 7 19.83 18.69 42.60
C ILE A 7 18.44 18.90 42.02
N SER A 8 17.62 19.61 42.78
CA SER A 8 16.36 20.20 42.37
C SER A 8 16.53 21.72 42.34
N ALA A 9 16.53 22.32 41.15
CA ALA A 9 16.31 23.75 40.88
C ALA A 9 16.04 23.90 39.37
N GLY A 10 15.02 24.58 38.87
CA GLY A 10 13.98 25.39 39.49
C GLY A 10 12.85 25.65 38.49
N ILE A 11 11.71 26.07 39.01
CA ILE A 11 10.57 26.56 38.22
C ILE A 11 10.86 28.00 37.80
N ILE A 12 10.69 28.32 36.51
CA ILE A 12 10.42 29.69 36.05
C ILE A 12 9.18 29.64 35.15
N SER A 13 8.12 30.29 35.61
CA SER A 13 6.91 30.60 34.84
C SER A 13 7.15 31.85 33.99
N GLY A 14 6.56 31.94 32.78
CA GLY A 14 6.34 33.24 32.13
C GLY A 14 6.28 33.28 30.61
N ALA A 15 5.05 33.42 30.10
CA ALA A 15 4.62 34.17 28.91
C ALA A 15 5.14 33.80 27.51
N MET A 16 4.15 33.50 26.66
CA MET A 16 4.20 33.33 25.20
C MET A 16 4.89 34.50 24.49
N LEU A 17 5.50 34.25 23.32
CA LEU A 17 5.32 35.03 22.08
C LEU A 17 6.07 34.34 20.90
N ILE A 18 5.26 33.83 19.96
CA ILE A 18 5.49 33.78 18.50
C ILE A 18 6.75 33.03 18.00
N GLY A 19 6.75 31.71 18.14
CA GLY A 19 7.45 30.83 17.21
C GLY A 19 6.39 30.17 16.35
N SER A 20 6.50 30.26 15.02
CA SER A 20 5.58 29.62 14.07
C SER A 20 5.20 28.24 14.58
N ALA A 21 3.92 28.04 14.90
CA ALA A 21 3.33 26.72 14.97
C ALA A 21 3.46 26.14 13.55
N ALA A 22 4.64 25.64 13.21
CA ALA A 22 4.73 24.48 12.36
C ALA A 22 3.95 23.43 13.15
N THR A 23 2.64 23.38 12.92
CA THR A 23 1.90 22.14 13.09
C THR A 23 2.72 21.13 12.33
N ALA A 24 3.51 20.32 13.03
CA ALA A 24 4.02 19.11 12.43
C ALA A 24 2.75 18.40 11.95
N ALA A 25 2.52 18.41 10.64
CA ALA A 25 1.47 17.61 10.07
C ALA A 25 1.81 16.19 10.49
N ALA A 26 1.07 15.66 11.46
CA ALA A 26 1.22 14.26 11.81
C ALA A 26 0.87 13.49 10.54
N ASP A 27 1.78 12.64 10.06
CA ASP A 27 1.50 11.74 8.95
C ASP A 27 0.19 11.00 9.25
N VAL A 28 -0.63 10.81 8.22
CA VAL A 28 -1.87 10.03 8.35
C VAL A 28 -1.49 8.64 8.91
N PRO A 29 -2.11 8.20 10.03
CA PRO A 29 -1.75 6.93 10.63
C PRO A 29 -2.03 5.77 9.65
N ASN A 30 -1.14 4.76 9.63
CA ASN A 30 -1.19 3.59 8.74
C ASN A 30 -1.01 3.91 7.24
N CYS A 31 -0.14 4.87 6.92
CA CYS A 31 0.22 5.25 5.56
C CYS A 31 1.73 5.15 5.27
N THR A 32 2.44 4.28 5.99
CA THR A 32 3.87 4.02 5.79
C THR A 32 4.11 3.00 4.65
N ALA A 33 5.36 2.88 4.22
CA ALA A 33 5.77 1.80 3.30
C ALA A 33 5.51 0.39 3.88
N GLY A 34 5.61 0.24 5.21
CA GLY A 34 5.28 -1.01 5.90
C GLY A 34 3.79 -1.35 5.77
N ASP A 35 2.93 -0.35 5.94
CA ASP A 35 1.47 -0.52 5.79
C ASP A 35 1.09 -0.87 4.35
N LEU A 36 1.71 -0.19 3.36
CA LEU A 36 1.51 -0.53 1.94
C LEU A 36 1.91 -1.98 1.66
N THR A 37 3.08 -2.40 2.15
CA THR A 37 3.58 -3.77 1.96
C THR A 37 2.65 -4.80 2.61
N GLN A 38 2.10 -4.50 3.78
CA GLN A 38 1.14 -5.37 4.45
C GLN A 38 -0.15 -5.52 3.63
N VAL A 39 -0.69 -4.42 3.10
CA VAL A 39 -1.87 -4.45 2.23
C VAL A 39 -1.61 -5.27 0.96
N LEU A 40 -0.48 -5.03 0.28
CA LEU A 40 -0.11 -5.78 -0.92
C LEU A 40 0.11 -7.27 -0.64
N SER A 41 0.66 -7.62 0.53
CA SER A 41 0.80 -9.01 0.96
C SER A 41 -0.57 -9.69 1.12
N GLY A 42 -1.55 -8.98 1.72
CA GLY A 42 -2.92 -9.46 1.83
C GLY A 42 -3.60 -9.64 0.47
N VAL A 43 -3.43 -8.70 -0.45
CA VAL A 43 -3.94 -8.81 -1.84
C VAL A 43 -3.33 -10.02 -2.56
N ASN A 44 -2.03 -10.24 -2.42
CA ASN A 44 -1.36 -11.40 -3.03
C ASN A 44 -1.84 -12.73 -2.44
N ALA A 45 -2.06 -12.79 -1.12
CA ALA A 45 -2.63 -13.96 -0.48
C ALA A 45 -4.07 -14.23 -0.98
N GLY A 46 -4.91 -13.19 -1.07
CA GLY A 46 -6.26 -13.29 -1.63
C GLY A 46 -6.25 -13.73 -3.10
N MET A 47 -5.32 -13.21 -3.90
CA MET A 47 -5.13 -13.62 -5.28
C MET A 47 -4.70 -15.09 -5.39
N SER A 48 -3.83 -15.56 -4.50
CA SER A 48 -3.44 -16.98 -4.48
C SER A 48 -4.65 -17.89 -4.25
N VAL A 49 -5.51 -17.57 -3.28
CA VAL A 49 -6.76 -18.31 -3.03
C VAL A 49 -7.67 -18.26 -4.26
N TYR A 50 -7.82 -17.08 -4.86
CA TYR A 50 -8.64 -16.89 -6.06
C TYR A 50 -8.16 -17.80 -7.21
N LEU A 51 -6.87 -17.78 -7.54
CA LEU A 51 -6.32 -18.61 -8.61
C LEU A 51 -6.45 -20.12 -8.33
N PHE A 52 -6.25 -20.57 -7.08
CA PHE A 52 -6.45 -21.98 -6.76
C PHE A 52 -7.91 -22.44 -6.81
N THR A 53 -8.87 -21.52 -6.65
CA THR A 53 -10.31 -21.80 -6.76
C THR A 53 -10.86 -21.58 -8.17
N HIS A 54 -10.10 -20.94 -9.06
CA HIS A 54 -10.45 -20.65 -10.45
C HIS A 54 -9.38 -21.26 -11.38
N PRO A 55 -9.39 -22.59 -11.60
CA PRO A 55 -8.31 -23.29 -12.30
C PRO A 55 -8.15 -22.86 -13.77
N ASP A 56 -9.22 -22.41 -14.42
CA ASP A 56 -9.21 -21.84 -15.76
C ASP A 56 -8.49 -20.48 -15.80
N VAL A 57 -8.77 -19.60 -14.84
CA VAL A 57 -8.10 -18.31 -14.69
C VAL A 57 -6.61 -18.53 -14.37
N ASN A 58 -6.31 -19.48 -13.48
CA ASN A 58 -4.94 -19.84 -13.15
C ASN A 58 -4.18 -20.40 -14.36
N ALA A 59 -4.81 -21.25 -15.18
CA ALA A 59 -4.22 -21.75 -16.41
C ALA A 59 -3.91 -20.61 -17.38
N PHE A 60 -4.82 -19.65 -17.54
CA PHE A 60 -4.58 -18.45 -18.36
C PHE A 60 -3.35 -17.67 -17.90
N PHE A 61 -3.30 -17.27 -16.62
CA PHE A 61 -2.17 -16.49 -16.09
C PHE A 61 -0.85 -17.28 -16.10
N THR A 62 -0.89 -18.59 -15.86
CA THR A 62 0.27 -19.48 -15.97
C THR A 62 0.80 -19.54 -17.41
N GLY A 63 -0.11 -19.59 -18.39
CA GLY A 63 0.21 -19.61 -19.82
C GLY A 63 0.87 -18.33 -20.35
N LEU A 64 0.89 -17.24 -19.57
CA LEU A 64 1.60 -16.01 -19.93
C LEU A 64 3.12 -16.14 -19.78
N LYS A 65 3.62 -17.17 -19.09
CA LYS A 65 5.07 -17.38 -18.86
C LYS A 65 5.85 -17.36 -20.18
N GLY A 66 6.87 -16.52 -20.25
CA GLY A 66 7.75 -16.39 -21.41
C GLY A 66 7.34 -15.33 -22.43
N LYS A 67 6.16 -14.72 -22.29
CA LYS A 67 5.76 -13.54 -23.08
C LYS A 67 6.54 -12.30 -22.64
N SER A 68 6.72 -11.36 -23.56
CA SER A 68 7.18 -10.01 -23.22
C SER A 68 6.14 -9.28 -22.36
N ARG A 69 6.56 -8.21 -21.68
CA ARG A 69 5.66 -7.41 -20.84
C ARG A 69 4.47 -6.87 -21.63
N ASP A 70 4.70 -6.39 -22.86
CA ASP A 70 3.64 -5.80 -23.67
C ASP A 70 2.64 -6.86 -24.14
N GLU A 71 3.12 -8.03 -24.56
CA GLU A 71 2.26 -9.16 -24.91
C GLU A 71 1.43 -9.67 -23.72
N MET A 72 2.01 -9.70 -22.51
CA MET A 72 1.27 -10.05 -21.30
C MET A 72 0.14 -9.06 -21.03
N ARG A 73 0.41 -7.75 -21.16
CA ARG A 73 -0.60 -6.72 -20.89
C ARG A 73 -1.76 -6.77 -21.86
N THR A 74 -1.47 -6.91 -23.16
CA THR A 74 -2.49 -7.09 -24.18
C THR A 74 -3.32 -8.35 -23.91
N ALA A 75 -2.68 -9.49 -23.66
CA ALA A 75 -3.39 -10.75 -23.40
C ALA A 75 -4.30 -10.66 -22.16
N VAL A 76 -3.83 -10.04 -21.08
CA VAL A 76 -4.62 -9.83 -19.86
C VAL A 76 -5.80 -8.90 -20.12
N ALA A 77 -5.60 -7.81 -20.86
CA ALA A 77 -6.67 -6.87 -21.21
C ALA A 77 -7.78 -7.57 -22.01
N ASP A 78 -7.41 -8.30 -23.06
CA ASP A 78 -8.34 -9.06 -23.90
C ASP A 78 -9.12 -10.10 -23.08
N TYR A 79 -8.41 -10.84 -22.22
CA TYR A 79 -9.03 -11.85 -21.37
C TYR A 79 -10.03 -11.24 -20.38
N LEU A 80 -9.70 -10.14 -19.71
CA LEU A 80 -10.61 -9.47 -18.77
C LEU A 80 -11.76 -8.73 -19.45
N GLN A 81 -11.60 -8.32 -20.71
CA GLN A 81 -12.68 -7.79 -21.53
C GLN A 81 -13.68 -8.89 -21.90
N ALA A 82 -13.18 -10.07 -22.29
CA ALA A 82 -14.02 -11.23 -22.61
C ALA A 82 -14.67 -11.87 -21.36
N ASN A 83 -14.07 -11.71 -20.18
CA ASN A 83 -14.52 -12.30 -18.91
C ASN A 83 -14.84 -11.21 -17.88
N PRO A 84 -15.97 -10.48 -18.03
CA PRO A 84 -16.33 -9.38 -17.15
C PRO A 84 -16.50 -9.80 -15.69
N GLU A 85 -16.99 -11.01 -15.43
CA GLU A 85 -17.12 -11.56 -14.09
C GLU A 85 -15.74 -11.74 -13.41
N VAL A 86 -14.79 -12.37 -14.12
CA VAL A 86 -13.40 -12.56 -13.64
C VAL A 86 -12.74 -11.21 -13.36
N ARG A 87 -12.95 -10.23 -14.24
CA ARG A 87 -12.46 -8.86 -14.04
C ARG A 87 -13.01 -8.26 -12.74
N ASP A 88 -14.31 -8.40 -12.49
CA ASP A 88 -14.94 -7.82 -11.32
C ASP A 88 -14.50 -8.54 -10.02
N GLN A 89 -14.31 -9.86 -10.07
CA GLN A 89 -13.74 -10.64 -8.97
C GLN A 89 -12.28 -10.26 -8.67
N ILE A 90 -11.42 -10.15 -9.70
CA ILE A 90 -10.04 -9.69 -9.54
C ILE A 90 -10.01 -8.25 -8.99
N LYS A 91 -10.92 -7.39 -9.45
CA LYS A 91 -11.07 -6.03 -8.91
C LYS A 91 -11.45 -6.08 -7.44
N ALA A 92 -12.34 -6.98 -7.02
CA ALA A 92 -12.71 -7.18 -5.62
C ALA A 92 -11.50 -7.59 -4.76
N VAL A 93 -10.72 -8.57 -5.21
CA VAL A 93 -9.48 -9.02 -4.53
C VAL A 93 -8.48 -7.86 -4.34
N ARG A 94 -8.43 -6.93 -5.29
CA ARG A 94 -7.51 -5.79 -5.28
C ARG A 94 -8.05 -4.53 -4.60
N GLN A 95 -9.29 -4.51 -4.11
CA GLN A 95 -9.87 -3.34 -3.46
C GLN A 95 -9.04 -2.80 -2.29
N PRO A 96 -8.46 -3.64 -1.40
CA PRO A 96 -7.68 -3.11 -0.27
C PRO A 96 -6.52 -2.20 -0.70
N ALA A 97 -5.88 -2.46 -1.84
CA ALA A 97 -4.82 -1.61 -2.38
C ALA A 97 -5.36 -0.29 -2.96
N ALA A 98 -6.53 -0.33 -3.60
CA ALA A 98 -7.20 0.88 -4.08
C ALA A 98 -7.64 1.77 -2.91
N ASP A 99 -8.22 1.18 -1.87
CA ASP A 99 -8.65 1.87 -0.65
C ASP A 99 -7.45 2.47 0.12
N PHE A 100 -6.32 1.75 0.17
CA PHE A 100 -5.08 2.28 0.73
C PHE A 100 -4.61 3.52 -0.04
N ARG A 101 -4.56 3.45 -1.37
CA ARG A 101 -4.13 4.58 -2.21
C ARG A 101 -5.04 5.79 -2.03
N ALA A 102 -6.36 5.59 -2.03
CA ALA A 102 -7.34 6.65 -1.86
C ALA A 102 -7.24 7.32 -0.48
N ARG A 103 -6.89 6.58 0.56
CA ARG A 103 -6.74 7.10 1.92
C ARG A 103 -5.41 7.82 2.16
N CYS A 104 -4.32 7.26 1.64
CA CYS A 104 -2.96 7.68 1.99
C CYS A 104 -2.33 8.67 1.02
N ASP A 105 -3.09 9.13 0.02
CA ASP A 105 -2.62 9.94 -1.11
C ASP A 105 -1.29 9.46 -1.69
N ALA A 106 -1.04 8.15 -1.59
CA ALA A 106 0.26 7.55 -1.86
C ALA A 106 0.54 7.65 -3.36
N PRO A 107 1.39 8.59 -3.81
CA PRO A 107 1.84 8.60 -5.17
C PRO A 107 2.64 7.31 -5.32
N MET A 108 2.40 6.56 -6.38
CA MET A 108 3.38 5.53 -6.74
C MET A 108 4.70 6.27 -6.94
N PRO A 109 5.82 5.80 -6.36
CA PRO A 109 7.12 6.37 -6.66
C PRO A 109 7.27 6.44 -8.18
N ASP A 110 7.59 7.62 -8.73
CA ASP A 110 7.65 7.86 -10.18
C ASP A 110 8.69 6.95 -10.88
N ASP A 111 9.58 6.32 -10.11
CA ASP A 111 10.56 5.31 -10.51
C ASP A 111 9.99 3.88 -10.62
N MET A 112 8.82 3.58 -10.06
CA MET A 112 7.99 2.45 -10.47
C MET A 112 7.07 2.90 -11.60
N GLY A 113 7.67 3.05 -12.78
CA GLY A 113 7.00 3.52 -13.99
C GLY A 113 5.67 2.82 -14.32
N PRO A 114 4.87 3.45 -15.19
CA PRO A 114 3.49 3.04 -15.45
C PRO A 114 3.45 1.56 -15.88
N MET A 115 2.65 0.76 -15.17
CA MET A 115 2.13 -0.48 -15.73
C MET A 115 1.07 -0.10 -16.79
N GLY A 116 1.51 0.54 -17.88
CA GLY A 116 0.83 0.57 -19.17
C GLY A 116 1.27 -0.62 -19.97
#